data_AF-A0A6J1IF10-F1
#
_entry.id   AF-A0A6J1IF10-F1
#
_cell.length_a   1.000
_cell.length_b   1.000
_cell.length_c   1.000
_cell.angle_alpha   90.00
_cell.angle_beta   90.00
_cell.angle_gamma   90.00
#
_symmetry.space_group_name_H-M   'P 1'
#
loop_
_entity.id
_entity.type
_entity.pdbx_description
1 polymer ?
#
loop_
_entity_poly.entity_id
_entity_poly.type
_entity_poly.pdbx_seq_one_letter_code
_entity_poly.pdbx_strand_id
1 'polypeptide(L)'
;QYSTWRDIATYIIKVVDDPRTLNKILYVRPLQNTYSCVDLVALSVQKCGKTLDKSYVSEQQLLNDIREASFPLYLRLSIFYSVFVKGDQTNFDIEPSFGVEATKLYPDVEYTTVDEFLNQFV
;
A
#
# COMPACT_ATOMS: atom_id res chain seq x y z
N GLN A 1 -0.73 -0.87 -2.15
CA GLN A 1 -1.69 -1.30 -1.12
C GLN A 1 -1.73 -0.29 0.00
N TYR A 2 -2.92 -0.04 0.53
CA TYR A 2 -3.14 1.00 1.53
C TYR A 2 -3.83 0.41 2.76
N SER A 3 -3.45 0.86 3.95
CA SER A 3 -4.08 0.50 5.20
C SER A 3 -3.85 1.64 6.18
N THR A 4 -4.84 1.94 7.02
CA THR A 4 -4.64 2.96 8.04
C THR A 4 -3.76 2.41 9.15
N TRP A 5 -3.08 3.30 9.87
CA TRP A 5 -2.32 2.93 11.07
C TRP A 5 -3.18 2.16 12.09
N ARG A 6 -4.45 2.55 12.23
CA ARG A 6 -5.39 1.92 13.17
C ARG A 6 -5.68 0.46 12.80
N ASP A 7 -5.90 0.19 11.51
CA ASP A 7 -6.14 -1.17 11.02
C ASP A 7 -4.89 -2.03 11.20
N ILE A 8 -3.71 -1.49 10.88
CA ILE A 8 -2.42 -2.18 11.11
C ILE A 8 -2.22 -2.53 12.58
N ALA A 9 -2.45 -1.59 13.50
CA ALA A 9 -2.34 -1.85 14.93
C ALA A 9 -3.31 -2.95 15.40
N THR A 10 -4.52 -2.97 14.86
CA THR A 10 -5.53 -4.01 15.16
C THR A 10 -5.04 -5.39 14.74
N TYR A 11 -4.49 -5.52 13.53
CA TYR A 11 -3.91 -6.79 13.08
C TYR A 11 -2.69 -7.20 13.91
N ILE A 12 -1.81 -6.26 14.28
CA ILE A 12 -0.64 -6.56 15.14
C ILE A 12 -1.08 -7.19 16.47
N ILE A 13 -2.11 -6.63 17.12
CA ILE A 13 -2.63 -7.17 18.38
C ILE A 13 -3.24 -8.56 18.18
N LYS A 14 -3.97 -8.79 17.09
CA LYS A 14 -4.56 -10.10 16.81
C LYS A 14 -3.52 -11.19 16.57
N VAL A 15 -2.36 -10.85 16.00
CA VAL A 15 -1.37 -11.86 15.61
C VAL A 15 -0.41 -12.26 16.72
N VAL A 16 -0.34 -11.51 17.82
CA VAL A 16 0.70 -11.69 18.85
C VAL A 16 0.63 -13.07 19.52
N ASP A 17 -0.58 -13.55 19.77
CA ASP A 17 -0.85 -14.83 20.46
C ASP A 17 -1.53 -15.88 19.56
N ASP A 18 -1.66 -15.60 18.26
CA ASP A 18 -2.28 -16.55 17.33
C ASP A 18 -1.26 -17.60 16.87
N PRO A 19 -1.42 -18.90 17.23
CA PRO A 19 -0.47 -19.93 16.82
C PRO A 19 -0.38 -20.10 15.28
N ARG A 20 -1.37 -19.63 14.51
CA ARG A 20 -1.38 -19.67 13.05
C ARG A 20 -0.35 -18.71 12.42
N THR A 21 0.12 -17.70 13.17
CA THR A 21 1.10 -16.71 12.71
C THR A 21 2.52 -16.99 13.22
N LEU A 22 2.69 -18.00 14.09
CA LEU A 22 3.99 -18.38 14.63
C LEU A 22 4.98 -18.72 13.49
N ASN A 23 6.13 -18.02 13.47
CA ASN A 23 7.16 -18.15 12.44
C ASN A 23 6.65 -17.90 11.01
N LYS A 24 5.65 -17.02 10.85
CA LYS A 24 5.11 -16.60 9.55
C LYS A 24 5.31 -15.10 9.33
N ILE A 25 5.32 -14.71 8.06
CA ILE A 25 5.15 -13.32 7.63
C ILE A 25 3.65 -13.06 7.51
N LEU A 26 3.15 -12.08 8.26
CA LEU A 26 1.79 -11.56 8.07
C LEU A 26 1.81 -10.49 6.99
N TYR A 27 1.06 -10.72 5.91
CA TYR A 27 0.80 -9.72 4.89
C TYR A 27 -0.56 -9.07 5.12
N VAL A 28 -0.62 -7.75 5.12
CA VAL A 28 -1.89 -7.01 5.21
C VAL A 28 -2.24 -6.53 3.80
N ARG A 29 -3.08 -7.31 3.10
CA ARG A 29 -3.42 -7.10 1.69
C ARG A 29 -4.94 -6.97 1.48
N PRO A 30 -5.61 -5.95 2.05
CA PRO A 30 -7.04 -5.80 1.88
C PRO A 30 -7.39 -5.61 0.40
N LEU A 31 -8.28 -6.47 -0.10
CA LEU A 31 -8.64 -6.49 -1.52
C LEU A 31 -9.20 -5.14 -1.98
N GLN A 32 -10.08 -4.52 -1.17
CA GLN A 32 -10.69 -3.24 -1.48
C GLN A 32 -9.72 -2.05 -1.38
N ASN A 33 -8.49 -2.25 -0.88
CA ASN A 33 -7.47 -1.22 -0.75
C ASN A 33 -6.27 -1.43 -1.69
N THR A 34 -6.44 -2.29 -2.69
CA THR A 34 -5.42 -2.52 -3.72
C THR A 34 -5.73 -1.65 -4.93
N TYR A 35 -5.03 -0.52 -5.06
CA TYR A 35 -5.18 0.44 -6.15
C TYR A 35 -3.86 0.63 -6.89
N SER A 36 -3.94 0.85 -8.21
CA SER A 36 -2.85 1.50 -8.94
C SER A 36 -2.80 3.00 -8.61
N CYS A 37 -1.68 3.66 -8.93
CA CYS A 37 -1.57 5.11 -8.77
C CYS A 37 -2.62 5.85 -9.64
N VAL A 38 -2.89 5.34 -10.84
CA VAL A 38 -3.88 5.92 -11.76
C VAL A 38 -5.29 5.84 -11.17
N ASP A 39 -5.67 4.68 -10.62
CA ASP A 39 -7.00 4.49 -10.03
C ASP A 39 -7.17 5.36 -8.77
N LEU A 40 -6.13 5.50 -7.95
CA LEU A 40 -6.16 6.36 -6.77
C LEU A 40 -6.34 7.84 -7.14
N VAL A 41 -5.63 8.31 -8.18
CA VAL A 41 -5.77 9.68 -8.69
C VAL A 41 -7.17 9.89 -9.27
N ALA A 42 -7.70 8.93 -10.03
CA ALA A 42 -9.06 9.01 -10.58
C ALA A 42 -10.11 9.10 -9.47
N LEU A 43 -9.99 8.26 -8.43
CA LEU A 43 -10.86 8.29 -7.26
C LEU A 43 -10.79 9.63 -6.52
N SER A 44 -9.59 10.18 -6.35
CA SER A 44 -9.38 11.47 -5.68
C SER A 44 -9.98 12.64 -6.49
N VAL A 45 -9.81 12.64 -7.81
CA VAL A 45 -10.42 13.62 -8.73
C VAL A 45 -11.94 13.57 -8.66
N GLN A 46 -12.51 12.36 -8.72
CA GLN A 46 -13.96 12.15 -8.63
C GLN A 46 -14.51 12.69 -7.31
N LYS A 47 -13.84 12.42 -6.19
CA LYS A 47 -14.26 12.86 -4.85
C LYS A 47 -14.16 14.38 -4.66
N CYS A 48 -13.04 14.99 -5.05
CA CYS A 48 -12.82 16.41 -4.85
C CYS A 48 -13.53 17.30 -5.90
N GLY A 49 -14.06 16.72 -6.99
CA GLY A 49 -14.69 17.46 -8.09
C GLY A 49 -13.73 18.37 -8.86
N LYS A 50 -12.42 18.16 -8.73
CA LYS A 50 -11.36 19.00 -9.33
C LYS A 50 -10.56 18.22 -10.35
N THR A 51 -10.22 18.86 -11.46
CA THR A 51 -9.25 18.33 -12.42
C THR A 51 -7.83 18.49 -11.88
N LEU A 52 -7.00 17.46 -12.04
CA LEU A 52 -5.57 17.50 -11.71
C LEU A 52 -4.76 17.46 -13.00
N ASP A 53 -3.75 18.33 -13.08
CA ASP A 53 -2.73 18.24 -14.13
C ASP A 53 -1.86 17.00 -13.88
N LYS A 54 -1.81 16.09 -14.86
CA LYS A 54 -1.08 14.83 -14.77
C LYS A 54 0.22 14.95 -15.54
N SER A 55 1.32 14.60 -14.89
CA SER A 55 2.59 14.30 -15.56
C SER A 55 2.94 12.85 -15.34
N TYR A 56 3.60 12.26 -16.34
CA TYR A 56 4.12 10.90 -16.27
C TYR A 56 5.63 10.96 -16.28
N VAL A 57 6.26 10.25 -15.34
CA VAL A 57 7.71 10.13 -15.23
C VAL A 57 8.10 8.74 -15.68
N SER A 58 9.05 8.63 -16.59
CA SER A 58 9.55 7.32 -17.02
C SER A 58 10.39 6.67 -15.91
N GLU A 59 10.44 5.34 -15.91
CA GLU A 59 11.29 4.58 -14.99
C GLU A 59 12.76 5.04 -15.06
N GLN A 60 13.29 5.24 -16.27
CA GLN A 60 14.66 5.68 -16.47
C GLN A 60 14.93 7.07 -15.90
N GLN A 61 13.97 8.00 -16.05
CA GLN A 61 14.09 9.33 -15.46
C GLN A 61 14.13 9.24 -13.93
N LEU A 62 13.19 8.50 -13.32
CA LEU A 62 13.14 8.32 -11.87
C LEU A 62 14.43 7.67 -11.33
N LEU A 63 15.02 6.71 -12.04
CA LEU A 63 16.29 6.10 -11.66
C LEU A 63 17.46 7.09 -11.70
N ASN A 64 17.46 8.02 -12.65
CA ASN A 64 18.45 9.10 -12.68
C ASN A 64 18.22 10.07 -11.52
N ASP A 65 16.98 10.49 -11.28
CA ASP A 65 16.61 11.36 -10.18
C ASP A 65 17.03 10.77 -8.82
N ILE A 66 16.88 9.45 -8.63
CA ILE A 66 17.36 8.74 -7.42
C ILE A 66 18.88 8.85 -7.27
N ARG A 67 19.64 8.68 -8.35
CA ARG A 67 21.12 8.72 -8.32
C ARG A 67 21.66 10.10 -8.02
N GLU A 68 20.97 11.14 -8.48
CA GLU A 68 21.40 12.54 -8.34
C GLU A 68 20.90 13.20 -7.04
N ALA A 69 19.83 12.68 -6.44
CA ALA A 69 19.26 13.22 -5.22
C ALA A 69 20.15 13.02 -3.98
N SER A 70 20.15 13.99 -3.08
CA SER A 70 20.79 13.90 -1.77
C SER A 70 19.86 13.32 -0.70
N PHE A 71 20.40 12.97 0.47
CA PHE A 71 19.59 12.55 1.61
C PHE A 71 18.71 13.72 2.10
N PRO A 72 17.41 13.51 2.41
CA PRO A 72 16.67 12.23 2.45
C PRO A 72 15.90 11.89 1.16
N LEU A 73 16.05 12.68 0.09
CA LEU A 73 15.22 12.57 -1.11
C LEU A 73 15.46 11.27 -1.88
N TYR A 74 16.72 10.85 -2.10
CA TYR A 74 16.99 9.61 -2.83
C TYR A 74 16.35 8.38 -2.16
N LEU A 75 16.28 8.37 -0.82
CA LEU A 75 15.65 7.29 -0.05
C LEU A 75 14.14 7.26 -0.32
N ARG A 76 13.49 8.42 -0.28
CA ARG A 76 12.06 8.53 -0.57
C ARG A 76 11.75 8.09 -2.01
N LEU A 77 12.53 8.56 -2.98
CA LEU A 77 12.35 8.19 -4.39
C LEU A 77 12.60 6.69 -4.62
N SER A 78 13.58 6.09 -3.94
CA SER A 78 13.83 4.64 -3.97
C SER A 78 12.64 3.84 -3.45
N ILE A 79 12.01 4.29 -2.36
CA ILE A 79 10.79 3.66 -1.83
C ILE A 79 9.64 3.78 -2.83
N PHE A 80 9.44 4.96 -3.43
CA PHE A 80 8.40 5.17 -4.44
C PHE A 80 8.63 4.32 -5.69
N TYR A 81 9.87 4.16 -6.13
CA TYR A 81 10.22 3.28 -7.23
C TYR A 81 9.85 1.81 -6.94
N SER A 82 10.22 1.29 -5.77
CA SER A 82 9.86 -0.06 -5.34
C SER A 82 8.33 -0.26 -5.29
N VAL A 83 7.61 0.69 -4.71
CA VAL A 83 6.15 0.58 -4.52
C VAL A 83 5.36 0.80 -5.80
N PHE A 84 5.64 1.86 -6.56
CA PHE A 84 4.79 2.31 -7.67
C PHE A 84 5.26 1.86 -9.05
N VAL A 85 6.55 1.55 -9.21
CA VAL A 85 7.10 1.10 -10.51
C VAL A 85 7.31 -0.41 -10.51
N LYS A 86 7.97 -0.96 -9.48
CA LYS A 86 8.17 -2.42 -9.37
C LYS A 86 6.97 -3.16 -8.80
N GLY A 87 6.11 -2.46 -8.07
CA GLY A 87 4.92 -3.06 -7.48
C GLY A 87 5.25 -4.08 -6.39
N ASP A 88 6.35 -3.88 -5.65
CA ASP A 88 6.89 -4.87 -4.70
C ASP A 88 5.91 -5.24 -3.56
N GLN A 89 4.82 -4.49 -3.39
CA GLN A 89 3.77 -4.83 -2.45
C GLN A 89 2.83 -5.94 -2.97
N THR A 90 2.74 -6.17 -4.28
CA THR A 90 1.76 -7.05 -4.91
C THR A 90 2.28 -7.86 -6.10
N ASN A 91 3.55 -7.74 -6.48
CA ASN A 91 4.15 -8.46 -7.62
C ASN A 91 4.49 -9.93 -7.35
N PHE A 92 3.99 -10.50 -6.25
CA PHE A 92 4.17 -11.90 -5.88
C PHE A 92 2.96 -12.45 -5.12
N ASP A 93 2.77 -13.76 -5.25
CA ASP A 93 1.78 -14.51 -4.48
C ASP A 93 2.30 -14.86 -3.08
N ILE A 94 1.41 -14.84 -2.09
CA ILE A 94 1.76 -15.23 -0.72
C ILE A 94 1.84 -16.75 -0.65
N GLU A 95 3.04 -17.25 -0.45
CA GLU A 95 3.32 -18.68 -0.28
C GLU A 95 2.88 -19.17 1.12
N PRO A 96 1.90 -20.10 1.23
CA PRO A 96 1.34 -20.51 2.52
C PRO A 96 2.35 -21.14 3.50
N SER A 97 3.44 -21.71 2.99
CA SER A 97 4.48 -22.33 3.83
C SER A 97 5.22 -21.33 4.72
N PHE A 98 5.24 -20.04 4.40
CA PHE A 98 5.86 -19.01 5.25
C PHE A 98 5.05 -17.70 5.39
N GLY A 99 3.96 -17.54 4.65
CA GLY A 99 3.16 -16.33 4.63
C GLY A 99 1.68 -16.59 4.91
N VAL A 100 1.04 -15.63 5.59
CA VAL A 100 -0.42 -15.61 5.79
C VAL A 100 -0.96 -14.21 5.52
N GLU A 101 -2.22 -14.12 5.07
CA GLU A 101 -2.86 -12.84 4.75
C GLU A 101 -3.86 -12.44 5.84
N ALA A 102 -3.76 -11.21 6.35
CA ALA A 102 -4.47 -10.74 7.52
C ALA A 102 -6.00 -10.72 7.34
N THR A 103 -6.52 -10.24 6.21
CA THR A 103 -7.98 -10.17 5.98
C THR A 103 -8.62 -11.54 5.80
N LYS A 104 -7.87 -12.54 5.32
CA LYS A 104 -8.31 -13.95 5.30
C LYS A 104 -8.26 -14.58 6.68
N LEU A 105 -7.25 -14.26 7.49
CA LEU A 105 -7.03 -14.87 8.81
C LEU A 105 -7.99 -14.30 9.88
N TYR A 106 -8.35 -13.02 9.73
CA TYR A 106 -9.23 -12.27 10.63
C TYR A 106 -10.35 -11.56 9.83
N PRO A 107 -11.30 -12.31 9.27
CA PRO A 107 -12.40 -11.74 8.48
C PRO A 107 -13.38 -10.90 9.32
N ASP A 108 -13.29 -10.99 10.64
CA ASP A 108 -14.08 -10.21 11.60
C ASP A 108 -13.56 -8.78 11.80
N VAL A 109 -12.34 -8.46 11.33
CA VAL A 109 -11.78 -7.11 11.40
C VAL A 109 -12.31 -6.27 10.25
N GLU A 110 -13.17 -5.32 10.57
CA GLU A 110 -13.53 -4.24 9.65
C GLU A 110 -12.34 -3.28 9.50
N TYR A 111 -11.81 -3.19 8.28
CA TYR A 111 -10.72 -2.27 7.95
C TYR A 111 -11.29 -1.05 7.21
N THR A 112 -10.61 0.10 7.34
CA THR A 112 -11.01 1.32 6.64
C THR A 112 -10.63 1.21 5.17
N THR A 113 -11.58 1.41 4.27
CA THR A 113 -11.31 1.40 2.83
C THR A 113 -10.60 2.67 2.38
N VAL A 114 -9.89 2.62 1.24
CA VAL A 114 -9.32 3.84 0.63
C VAL A 114 -10.41 4.86 0.29
N ASP A 115 -11.57 4.40 -0.17
CA ASP A 115 -12.71 5.26 -0.49
C ASP A 115 -13.19 6.03 0.74
N GLU A 116 -13.42 5.33 1.86
CA GLU A 116 -13.83 5.92 3.13
C GLU A 116 -12.77 6.87 3.68
N PHE A 117 -11.49 6.48 3.60
CA PHE A 117 -10.40 7.32 4.05
C PHE A 117 -10.33 8.64 3.28
N LEU A 118 -10.49 8.60 1.95
CA LEU A 118 -10.44 9.79 1.11
C LEU A 118 -11.59 10.78 1.34
N ASN A 119 -12.74 10.33 1.89
CA ASN A 119 -13.85 11.21 2.25
C ASN A 119 -13.46 12.28 3.29
N GLN A 120 -12.37 12.08 4.04
CA GLN A 120 -11.87 13.05 5.01
C GLN A 120 -11.21 14.29 4.36
N PHE A 121 -10.92 14.24 3.06
CA PHE A 121 -10.23 15.31 2.32
C PHE A 121 -11.13 16.04 1.32
N VAL A 122 -12.43 15.73 1.31
CA VAL A 122 -13.44 16.34 0.43
C VAL A 122 -14.12 17.51 1.11
#